data_AF-A0A0D0RTW4-F1
#
_entry.id   AF-A0A0D0RTW4-F1
#
_cell.length_a   1.000
_cell.length_b   1.000
_cell.length_c   1.000
_cell.angle_alpha   90.00
_cell.angle_beta   90.00
_cell.angle_gamma   90.00
#
_symmetry.space_group_name_H-M   'P 1'
#
loop_
_entity.id
_entity.type
_entity.pdbx_description
1 polymer ?
#
loop_
_entity_poly.entity_id
_entity_poly.type
_entity_poly.pdbx_seq_one_letter_code
_entity_poly.pdbx_strand_id
1 'polypeptide(L)'
;MLGKVSSKQLVWAAVALCATLLSGCAASRYDGKHAPDPSKAIIMGSIGESFPMMQAHGLVVEIDQQGAPGTAIRLTTLGNEDDQPSPSVLGHYFMYEVPPGEYEYTQWHYVHYAGKSMARPVPAVFSVKAGETLYIGDLRADALRFCLSNVNNAEDTVQALKRKYPMLKDRNIVNLTPKSGFAPWPSSDATDFGKGLCTI
;
A
#
# COMPACT_ATOMS: atom_id res chain seq x y z
N MET A 1 -42.55 -37.10 7.66
CA MET A 1 -41.61 -37.51 6.59
C MET A 1 -40.39 -36.59 6.67
N LEU A 2 -39.35 -36.96 7.41
CA LEU A 2 -38.08 -36.22 7.41
C LEU A 2 -37.14 -36.92 6.42
N GLY A 3 -36.83 -36.24 5.32
CA GLY A 3 -35.92 -36.72 4.30
C GLY A 3 -34.51 -36.86 4.87
N LYS A 4 -33.91 -38.05 4.68
CA LYS A 4 -32.49 -38.30 4.94
C LYS A 4 -31.65 -37.42 4.02
N VAL A 5 -31.18 -36.28 4.52
CA VAL A 5 -30.15 -35.50 3.85
C VAL A 5 -28.85 -36.30 3.92
N SER A 6 -28.35 -36.70 2.76
CA SER A 6 -27.16 -37.53 2.61
C SER A 6 -25.93 -36.76 3.11
N SER A 7 -25.22 -37.30 4.11
CA SER A 7 -24.02 -36.70 4.71
C SER A 7 -22.94 -36.31 3.70
N LYS A 8 -22.92 -36.96 2.53
CA LYS A 8 -22.01 -36.64 1.43
C LYS A 8 -22.27 -35.25 0.84
N GLN A 9 -23.53 -34.81 0.72
CA GLN A 9 -23.86 -33.49 0.17
C GLN A 9 -23.45 -32.33 1.10
N LEU A 10 -23.50 -32.57 2.42
CA LEU A 10 -23.01 -31.62 3.43
C LEU A 10 -21.49 -31.42 3.38
N VAL A 11 -20.72 -32.48 3.10
CA VAL A 11 -19.25 -32.38 3.00
C VAL A 11 -18.82 -31.59 1.76
N TRP A 12 -19.45 -31.82 0.60
CA TRP A 12 -19.15 -31.06 -0.62
C TRP A 12 -19.55 -29.59 -0.50
N ALA A 13 -20.67 -29.29 0.16
CA ALA A 13 -21.08 -27.90 0.44
C ALA A 13 -20.09 -27.20 1.39
N ALA A 14 -19.56 -27.88 2.40
CA ALA A 14 -18.56 -27.33 3.31
C ALA A 14 -17.20 -27.08 2.62
N VAL A 15 -16.77 -27.97 1.72
CA VAL A 15 -15.53 -27.78 0.94
C VAL A 15 -15.65 -26.61 -0.03
N ALA A 16 -16.80 -26.44 -0.69
CA ALA A 16 -17.06 -25.29 -1.57
C ALA A 16 -17.12 -23.96 -0.79
N LEU A 17 -17.68 -23.97 0.42
CA LEU A 17 -17.76 -22.79 1.29
C LEU A 17 -16.38 -22.43 1.90
N CYS A 18 -15.53 -23.41 2.21
CA CYS A 18 -14.16 -23.15 2.66
C CYS A 18 -13.26 -22.63 1.53
N ALA A 19 -13.45 -23.09 0.29
CA ALA A 19 -12.67 -22.64 -0.85
C ALA A 19 -12.96 -21.18 -1.23
N THR A 20 -14.19 -20.70 -1.04
CA THR A 20 -14.56 -19.29 -1.29
C THR A 20 -14.12 -18.33 -0.18
N LEU A 21 -13.90 -18.83 1.05
CA LEU A 21 -13.39 -18.03 2.17
C LEU A 21 -11.88 -17.80 2.11
N LEU A 22 -11.12 -18.67 1.43
CA LEU A 22 -9.66 -18.59 1.37
C LEU A 22 -9.13 -17.63 0.30
N SER A 23 -9.85 -17.44 -0.82
CA SER A 23 -9.43 -16.54 -1.90
C SER A 23 -9.69 -15.05 -1.62
N GLY A 24 -10.56 -14.74 -0.66
CA GLY A 24 -10.87 -13.37 -0.23
C GLY A 24 -9.83 -12.74 0.68
N CYS A 25 -8.91 -13.52 1.27
CA CYS A 25 -8.04 -13.04 2.36
C CYS A 25 -6.72 -12.40 1.90
N ALA A 26 -6.31 -12.54 0.64
CA ALA A 26 -5.01 -12.02 0.20
C ALA A 26 -5.15 -10.65 -0.48
N ALA A 27 -4.23 -9.74 -0.14
CA ALA A 27 -3.96 -8.54 -0.92
C ALA A 27 -3.17 -8.89 -2.18
N SER A 28 -3.51 -8.27 -3.31
CA SER A 28 -2.83 -8.50 -4.59
C SER A 28 -2.69 -7.21 -5.37
N ARG A 29 -1.56 -7.06 -6.08
CA ARG A 29 -1.40 -5.96 -7.04
C ARG A 29 -2.49 -6.08 -8.09
N TYR A 30 -3.16 -4.97 -8.37
CA TYR A 30 -4.26 -4.91 -9.31
C TYR A 30 -3.80 -4.16 -10.56
N ASP A 31 -3.89 -4.82 -11.72
CA ASP A 31 -3.39 -4.29 -12.99
C ASP A 31 -4.44 -3.49 -13.78
N GLY A 32 -5.68 -3.43 -13.28
CA GLY A 32 -6.78 -2.70 -13.92
C GLY A 32 -7.37 -3.39 -15.15
N LYS A 33 -6.99 -4.63 -15.47
CA LYS A 33 -7.45 -5.32 -16.70
C LYS A 33 -8.69 -6.19 -16.50
N HIS A 34 -8.96 -6.63 -15.27
CA HIS A 34 -10.16 -7.40 -14.93
C HIS A 34 -11.14 -6.55 -14.10
N ALA A 35 -12.40 -6.95 -14.01
CA ALA A 35 -13.35 -6.28 -13.12
C ALA A 35 -12.89 -6.42 -11.66
N PRO A 36 -13.01 -5.36 -10.83
CA PRO A 36 -12.69 -5.45 -9.42
C PRO A 36 -13.58 -6.41 -8.64
N ASP A 37 -13.00 -7.13 -7.69
CA ASP A 37 -13.75 -7.98 -6.78
C ASP A 37 -14.61 -7.13 -5.82
N PRO A 38 -15.95 -7.26 -5.82
CA PRO A 38 -16.82 -6.46 -4.95
C PRO A 38 -16.65 -6.78 -3.46
N SER A 39 -16.04 -7.91 -3.10
CA SER A 39 -15.72 -8.27 -1.71
C SER A 39 -14.44 -7.60 -1.20
N LYS A 40 -13.65 -6.99 -2.09
CA LYS A 40 -12.40 -6.30 -1.79
C LYS A 40 -12.56 -4.80 -1.98
N ALA A 41 -11.61 -4.05 -1.45
CA ALA A 41 -11.41 -2.65 -1.77
C ALA A 41 -10.22 -2.49 -2.70
N ILE A 42 -10.16 -1.35 -3.39
CA ILE A 42 -8.97 -0.93 -4.12
C ILE A 42 -8.29 0.18 -3.31
N ILE A 43 -7.02 0.00 -2.97
CA ILE A 43 -6.16 1.07 -2.48
C ILE A 43 -5.17 1.49 -3.56
N MET A 44 -4.85 2.77 -3.62
CA MET A 44 -3.92 3.31 -4.61
C MET A 44 -3.20 4.56 -4.09
N GLY A 45 -2.10 4.88 -4.74
CA GLY A 45 -1.26 6.02 -4.40
C GLY A 45 -0.03 6.05 -5.27
N SER A 46 1.00 6.72 -4.80
CA SER A 46 2.33 6.67 -5.40
C SER A 46 3.38 6.32 -4.37
N ILE A 47 4.46 5.70 -4.82
CA ILE A 47 5.69 5.50 -4.05
C ILE A 47 6.84 6.10 -4.83
N GLY A 48 7.67 6.90 -4.18
CA GLY A 48 8.79 7.57 -4.81
C GLY A 48 9.96 7.76 -3.85
N GLU A 49 11.16 7.59 -4.39
CA GLU A 49 12.43 7.90 -3.72
C GLU A 49 13.09 9.06 -4.45
N SER A 50 13.47 10.11 -3.71
CA SER A 50 14.29 11.21 -4.20
C SER A 50 15.76 10.97 -3.87
N PHE A 51 16.64 11.03 -4.87
CA PHE A 51 18.09 10.82 -4.78
C PHE A 51 18.87 11.90 -5.55
N PRO A 52 18.76 13.19 -5.15
CA PRO A 52 19.47 14.26 -5.85
C PRO A 52 20.98 14.01 -5.85
N MET A 53 21.56 13.85 -7.05
CA MET A 53 23.00 13.61 -7.28
C MET A 53 23.54 12.27 -6.73
N MET A 54 22.67 11.31 -6.45
CA MET A 54 23.03 9.94 -6.04
C MET A 54 22.36 8.92 -6.97
N GLN A 55 22.55 7.63 -6.70
CA GLN A 55 21.79 6.55 -7.32
C GLN A 55 20.56 6.18 -6.47
N ALA A 56 19.54 5.59 -7.07
CA ALA A 56 18.40 5.06 -6.32
C ALA A 56 18.85 3.91 -5.40
N HIS A 57 18.43 3.95 -4.14
CA HIS A 57 18.79 2.96 -3.11
C HIS A 57 17.73 1.87 -2.95
N GLY A 58 16.56 2.07 -3.54
CA GLY A 58 15.47 1.12 -3.55
C GLY A 58 14.64 1.19 -2.30
N LEU A 59 13.73 2.15 -2.26
CA LEU A 59 12.73 2.27 -1.21
C LEU A 59 11.82 1.04 -1.15
N VAL A 60 11.63 0.53 0.05
CA VAL A 60 10.65 -0.50 0.41
C VAL A 60 9.75 0.04 1.51
N VAL A 61 8.44 -0.09 1.35
CA VAL A 61 7.43 0.22 2.39
C VAL A 61 6.55 -0.99 2.60
N GLU A 62 6.33 -1.35 3.86
CA GLU A 62 5.51 -2.48 4.31
C GLU A 62 4.21 -1.94 4.95
N ILE A 63 3.08 -2.51 4.51
CA ILE A 63 1.75 -2.21 5.03
C ILE A 63 1.08 -3.54 5.39
N ASP A 64 0.72 -3.71 6.65
CA ASP A 64 0.13 -4.96 7.15
C ASP A 64 -1.30 -4.75 7.63
N GLN A 65 -2.14 -5.75 7.44
CA GLN A 65 -3.48 -5.77 8.02
C GLN A 65 -3.42 -6.17 9.51
N GLN A 66 -4.02 -5.37 10.39
CA GLN A 66 -4.07 -5.68 11.82
C GLN A 66 -4.94 -6.91 12.08
N GLY A 67 -4.43 -7.84 12.90
CA GLY A 67 -5.16 -9.05 13.30
C GLY A 67 -5.30 -10.13 12.22
N ALA A 68 -4.73 -9.93 11.02
CA ALA A 68 -4.78 -10.87 9.91
C ALA A 68 -3.36 -11.21 9.40
N PRO A 69 -2.66 -12.15 10.06
CA PRO A 69 -1.32 -12.56 9.64
C PRO A 69 -1.38 -13.19 8.24
N GLY A 70 -0.74 -12.54 7.26
CA GLY A 70 -0.69 -13.00 5.87
C GLY A 70 -1.14 -11.96 4.83
N THR A 71 -1.82 -10.89 5.26
CA THR A 71 -2.17 -9.76 4.38
C THR A 71 -1.13 -8.65 4.52
N ALA A 72 0.00 -8.82 3.82
CA ALA A 72 1.09 -7.85 3.78
C ALA A 72 1.22 -7.26 2.36
N ILE A 73 1.35 -5.95 2.28
CA ILE A 73 1.56 -5.22 1.04
C ILE A 73 2.96 -4.65 1.09
N ARG A 74 3.80 -5.08 0.15
CA ARG A 74 5.15 -4.57 -0.02
C ARG A 74 5.22 -3.71 -1.27
N LEU A 75 5.47 -2.43 -1.07
CA LEU A 75 5.70 -1.46 -2.13
C LEU A 75 7.20 -1.28 -2.32
N THR A 76 7.71 -1.36 -3.57
CA THR A 76 9.15 -1.24 -3.85
C THR A 76 9.43 -0.36 -5.05
N THR A 77 10.40 0.55 -5.00
CA THR A 77 10.75 1.35 -6.19
C THR A 77 11.55 0.56 -7.22
N LEU A 78 12.50 -0.27 -6.78
CA LEU A 78 13.25 -1.16 -7.68
C LEU A 78 12.40 -2.32 -8.18
N GLY A 79 12.69 -2.75 -9.42
CA GLY A 79 12.03 -3.88 -10.08
C GLY A 79 10.61 -3.58 -10.59
N ASN A 80 10.19 -2.31 -10.57
CA ASN A 80 8.90 -1.84 -11.04
C ASN A 80 9.03 -0.88 -12.22
N GLU A 81 7.89 -0.58 -12.84
CA GLU A 81 7.75 0.53 -13.80
C GLU A 81 8.23 1.85 -13.16
N ASP A 82 8.69 2.79 -13.97
CA ASP A 82 8.97 4.16 -13.51
C ASP A 82 7.96 5.12 -14.15
N ASP A 83 6.94 5.50 -13.38
CA ASP A 83 5.90 6.42 -13.83
C ASP A 83 6.22 7.88 -13.49
N GLN A 84 7.32 8.13 -12.78
CA GLN A 84 7.77 9.45 -12.36
C GLN A 84 9.20 9.73 -12.84
N PRO A 85 9.48 9.60 -14.16
CA PRO A 85 10.84 9.66 -14.67
C PRO A 85 11.43 11.05 -14.43
N SER A 86 12.40 11.10 -13.53
CA SER A 86 13.21 12.28 -13.24
C SER A 86 14.64 11.82 -13.00
N PRO A 87 15.67 12.62 -13.38
CA PRO A 87 17.07 12.29 -13.08
C PRO A 87 17.37 12.11 -11.58
N SER A 88 16.43 12.49 -10.71
CA SER A 88 16.59 12.48 -9.24
C SER A 88 15.42 11.83 -8.49
N VAL A 89 14.47 11.21 -9.20
CA VAL A 89 13.33 10.51 -8.58
C VAL A 89 13.10 9.19 -9.30
N LEU A 90 12.87 8.13 -8.52
CA LEU A 90 12.43 6.82 -9.00
C LEU A 90 11.13 6.51 -8.28
N GLY A 91 10.06 6.29 -9.03
CA GLY A 91 8.78 6.04 -8.42
C GLY A 91 7.71 5.60 -9.39
N HIS A 92 6.64 5.06 -8.84
CA HIS A 92 5.51 4.59 -9.63
C HIS A 92 4.20 4.75 -8.90
N TYR A 93 3.13 4.71 -9.67
CA TYR A 93 1.78 4.61 -9.16
C TYR A 93 1.47 3.15 -8.87
N PHE A 94 0.84 2.88 -7.73
CA PHE A 94 0.43 1.55 -7.34
C PHE A 94 -1.08 1.44 -7.17
N MET A 95 -1.58 0.22 -7.35
CA MET A 95 -2.97 -0.13 -7.10
C MET A 95 -3.04 -1.58 -6.60
N TYR A 96 -3.74 -1.81 -5.49
CA TYR A 96 -3.88 -3.12 -4.88
C TYR A 96 -5.34 -3.37 -4.54
N GLU A 97 -5.79 -4.61 -4.81
CA GLU A 97 -7.01 -5.14 -4.23
C GLU A 97 -6.71 -5.72 -2.86
N VAL A 98 -7.47 -5.31 -1.86
CA VAL A 98 -7.24 -5.67 -0.46
C VAL A 98 -8.55 -6.06 0.23
N PRO A 99 -8.54 -7.05 1.14
CA PRO A 99 -9.72 -7.33 1.95
C PRO A 99 -10.09 -6.12 2.84
N PRO A 100 -11.35 -6.01 3.27
CA PRO A 100 -11.74 -5.01 4.25
C PRO A 100 -11.04 -5.23 5.60
N GLY A 101 -10.68 -4.16 6.29
CA GLY A 101 -10.04 -4.20 7.60
C GLY A 101 -9.22 -2.95 7.92
N GLU A 102 -8.47 -3.02 9.02
CA GLU A 102 -7.53 -1.98 9.44
C GLU A 102 -6.13 -2.32 8.93
N TYR A 103 -5.46 -1.35 8.31
CA TYR A 103 -4.13 -1.46 7.75
C TYR A 103 -3.18 -0.49 8.43
N GLU A 104 -1.93 -0.91 8.62
CA GLU A 104 -0.90 -0.12 9.27
C GLU A 104 0.36 -0.07 8.42
N TYR A 105 0.99 1.11 8.31
CA TYR A 105 2.35 1.21 7.82
C TYR A 105 3.32 0.74 8.90
N THR A 106 3.85 -0.48 8.77
CA THR A 106 4.62 -1.15 9.82
C THR A 106 6.11 -0.90 9.73
N GLN A 107 6.65 -0.81 8.52
CA GLN A 107 8.08 -0.64 8.31
C GLN A 107 8.40 0.04 6.98
N TRP A 108 9.57 0.67 6.90
CA TRP A 108 10.20 1.02 5.62
C TRP A 108 11.72 0.89 5.70
N HIS A 109 12.40 0.74 4.56
CA HIS A 109 13.87 0.70 4.46
C HIS A 109 14.33 0.96 3.03
N TYR A 110 15.64 1.12 2.85
CA TYR A 110 16.29 1.06 1.54
C TYR A 110 16.98 -0.29 1.34
N VAL A 111 16.93 -0.84 0.14
CA VAL A 111 17.58 -2.12 -0.20
C VAL A 111 19.10 -2.03 -0.05
N HIS A 112 19.70 -0.87 -0.39
CA HIS A 112 21.15 -0.69 -0.43
C HIS A 112 21.76 -0.02 0.81
N TYR A 113 20.98 0.23 1.87
CA TYR A 113 21.49 0.70 3.16
C TYR A 113 21.18 -0.31 4.27
N ALA A 114 21.96 -0.25 5.34
CA ALA A 114 21.60 -0.93 6.57
C ALA A 114 20.39 -0.22 7.21
N GLY A 115 19.88 -0.81 8.27
CA GLY A 115 18.83 -0.19 9.04
C GLY A 115 17.42 -0.29 8.46
N LYS A 116 16.47 0.03 9.33
CA LYS A 116 15.03 0.01 9.06
C LYS A 116 14.43 1.23 9.72
N SER A 117 13.23 1.58 9.33
CA SER A 117 12.42 2.59 9.98
C SER A 117 12.44 2.47 11.51
N MET A 118 12.61 3.60 12.20
CA MET A 118 12.48 3.65 13.66
C MET A 118 11.06 3.26 14.09
N ALA A 119 10.87 2.80 15.33
CA ALA A 119 9.53 2.60 15.87
C ALA A 119 8.79 3.95 15.91
N ARG A 120 7.51 3.97 15.51
CA ARG A 120 6.67 5.16 15.62
C ARG A 120 6.03 5.22 17.01
N PRO A 121 5.95 6.42 17.63
CA PRO A 121 5.21 6.57 18.88
C PRO A 121 3.70 6.44 18.67
N VAL A 122 3.22 6.82 17.47
CA VAL A 122 1.82 6.71 17.06
C VAL A 122 1.76 5.91 15.75
N PRO A 123 1.09 4.73 15.76
CA PRO A 123 0.83 3.95 14.56
C PRO A 123 0.11 4.76 13.48
N ALA A 124 0.49 4.60 12.21
CA ALA A 124 -0.30 5.12 11.09
C ALA A 124 -1.24 4.04 10.59
N VAL A 125 -2.47 4.08 11.07
CA VAL A 125 -3.51 3.10 10.78
C VAL A 125 -4.61 3.72 9.93
N PHE A 126 -5.16 2.96 9.00
CA PHE A 126 -6.30 3.37 8.19
C PHE A 126 -7.25 2.21 7.91
N SER A 127 -8.55 2.53 7.90
CA SER A 127 -9.62 1.55 7.68
C SER A 127 -10.02 1.46 6.22
N VAL A 128 -10.34 0.25 5.77
CA VAL A 128 -10.74 -0.06 4.41
C VAL A 128 -12.03 -0.88 4.41
N LYS A 129 -13.01 -0.53 3.57
CA LYS A 129 -14.26 -1.28 3.41
C LYS A 129 -14.41 -1.86 2.01
N ALA A 130 -15.10 -2.99 1.92
CA ALA A 130 -15.37 -3.66 0.65
C ALA A 130 -16.12 -2.72 -0.32
N GLY A 131 -15.75 -2.81 -1.60
CA GLY A 131 -16.31 -1.98 -2.68
C GLY A 131 -15.74 -0.55 -2.76
N GLU A 132 -14.95 -0.10 -1.79
CA GLU A 132 -14.35 1.24 -1.82
C GLU A 132 -13.15 1.30 -2.79
N THR A 133 -12.89 2.50 -3.27
CA THR A 133 -11.67 2.82 -4.03
C THR A 133 -11.03 4.04 -3.37
N LEU A 134 -9.86 3.82 -2.78
CA LEU A 134 -9.26 4.69 -1.77
C LEU A 134 -7.89 5.17 -2.25
N TYR A 135 -7.69 6.49 -2.27
CA TYR A 135 -6.36 7.07 -2.40
C TYR A 135 -5.74 7.18 -1.00
N ILE A 136 -4.64 6.48 -0.75
CA ILE A 136 -4.01 6.41 0.59
C ILE A 136 -2.82 7.36 0.75
N GLY A 137 -2.52 8.16 -0.27
CA GLY A 137 -1.47 9.17 -0.25
C GLY A 137 -0.26 8.86 -1.15
N ASP A 138 0.66 9.81 -1.19
CA ASP A 138 1.95 9.70 -1.86
C ASP A 138 3.04 9.41 -0.82
N LEU A 139 3.61 8.22 -0.91
CA LEU A 139 4.77 7.81 -0.12
C LEU A 139 6.04 8.38 -0.76
N ARG A 140 6.67 9.33 -0.09
CA ARG A 140 7.88 10.00 -0.59
C ARG A 140 9.01 9.84 0.40
N ALA A 141 10.10 9.21 -0.03
CA ALA A 141 11.32 9.11 0.75
C ALA A 141 12.41 10.02 0.18
N ASP A 142 13.16 10.67 1.06
CA ASP A 142 14.34 11.47 0.73
C ASP A 142 15.60 10.68 1.14
N ALA A 143 16.42 10.30 0.16
CA ALA A 143 17.61 9.50 0.39
C ALA A 143 18.77 10.27 1.04
N LEU A 144 18.76 11.61 1.03
CA LEU A 144 19.74 12.40 1.79
C LEU A 144 19.37 12.47 3.27
N ARG A 145 18.06 12.55 3.55
CA ARG A 145 17.54 12.71 4.92
C ARG A 145 17.19 11.39 5.60
N PHE A 146 17.04 10.32 4.84
CA PHE A 146 16.58 9.02 5.33
C PHE A 146 15.23 9.12 6.06
N CYS A 147 14.28 9.85 5.45
CA CYS A 147 12.95 10.06 6.00
C CYS A 147 11.87 9.70 4.97
N LEU A 148 10.85 8.97 5.39
CA LEU A 148 9.64 8.67 4.62
C LEU A 148 8.49 9.58 5.07
N SER A 149 7.74 10.14 4.14
CA SER A 149 6.51 10.88 4.42
C SER A 149 5.35 10.32 3.62
N ASN A 150 4.12 10.45 4.13
CA ASN A 150 2.90 10.20 3.37
C ASN A 150 2.11 11.50 3.20
N VAL A 151 2.12 12.06 2.00
CA VAL A 151 1.57 13.39 1.70
C VAL A 151 0.31 13.31 0.85
N ASN A 152 -0.58 14.29 1.01
CA ASN A 152 -1.79 14.38 0.21
C ASN A 152 -1.49 15.14 -1.08
N ASN A 153 -1.45 14.42 -2.21
CA ASN A 153 -1.35 15.01 -3.54
C ASN A 153 -2.46 14.48 -4.46
N ALA A 154 -3.65 14.27 -3.90
CA ALA A 154 -4.75 13.58 -4.58
C ALA A 154 -5.12 14.22 -5.92
N GLU A 155 -5.08 15.55 -6.02
CA GLU A 155 -5.46 16.27 -7.25
C GLU A 155 -4.61 15.82 -8.46
N ASP A 156 -3.29 15.75 -8.31
CA ASP A 156 -2.39 15.34 -9.38
C ASP A 156 -2.30 13.82 -9.52
N THR A 157 -2.10 13.11 -8.40
CA THR A 157 -1.83 11.68 -8.41
C THR A 157 -3.05 10.90 -8.90
N VAL A 158 -4.27 11.28 -8.49
CA VAL A 158 -5.49 10.60 -8.96
C VAL A 158 -5.70 10.82 -10.46
N GLN A 159 -5.37 12.00 -10.99
CA GLN A 159 -5.47 12.24 -12.43
C GLN A 159 -4.44 11.42 -13.22
N ALA A 160 -3.21 11.30 -12.72
CA ALA A 160 -2.20 10.44 -13.31
C ALA A 160 -2.62 8.96 -13.28
N LEU A 161 -3.15 8.49 -12.14
CA LEU A 161 -3.71 7.16 -11.98
C LEU A 161 -4.87 6.91 -12.96
N LYS A 162 -5.79 7.86 -13.17
CA LYS A 162 -6.88 7.73 -14.16
C LYS A 162 -6.39 7.65 -15.61
N ARG A 163 -5.24 8.27 -15.92
CA ARG A 163 -4.59 8.12 -17.22
C ARG A 163 -3.95 6.74 -17.39
N LYS A 164 -3.27 6.24 -16.34
CA LYS A 164 -2.62 4.91 -16.34
C LYS A 164 -3.62 3.76 -16.30
N TYR A 165 -4.68 3.89 -15.51
CA TYR A 165 -5.73 2.89 -15.30
C TYR A 165 -7.10 3.47 -15.69
N PRO A 166 -7.51 3.36 -16.97
CA PRO A 166 -8.74 3.97 -17.46
C PRO A 166 -10.01 3.58 -16.71
N MET A 167 -10.04 2.40 -16.07
CA MET A 167 -11.19 1.96 -15.27
C MET A 167 -11.43 2.81 -14.00
N LEU A 168 -10.52 3.73 -13.64
CA LEU A 168 -10.69 4.66 -12.51
C LEU A 168 -11.55 5.87 -12.89
N LYS A 169 -11.77 6.15 -14.18
CA LYS A 169 -12.41 7.38 -14.64
C LYS A 169 -13.79 7.59 -14.03
N ASP A 170 -14.57 6.50 -13.96
CA ASP A 170 -15.96 6.50 -13.50
C ASP A 170 -16.13 6.04 -12.04
N ARG A 171 -15.02 5.76 -11.33
CA ARG A 171 -15.08 5.33 -9.93
C ARG A 171 -15.08 6.54 -8.99
N ASN A 172 -15.86 6.43 -7.91
CA ASN A 172 -15.74 7.33 -6.78
C ASN A 172 -14.45 7.00 -6.02
N ILE A 173 -13.56 7.98 -5.91
CA ILE A 173 -12.25 7.83 -5.28
C ILE A 173 -12.24 8.65 -4.01
N VAL A 174 -12.18 7.98 -2.85
CA VAL A 174 -12.15 8.66 -1.55
C VAL A 174 -10.69 8.94 -1.17
N ASN A 175 -10.39 10.19 -0.85
CA ASN A 175 -9.08 10.58 -0.33
C ASN A 175 -8.99 10.22 1.16
N LEU A 176 -8.15 9.23 1.48
CA LEU A 176 -7.94 8.73 2.83
C LEU A 176 -6.71 9.35 3.51
N THR A 177 -5.90 10.15 2.80
CA THR A 177 -4.69 10.77 3.36
C THR A 177 -4.92 11.62 4.62
N PRO A 178 -6.06 12.29 4.85
CA PRO A 178 -6.33 12.93 6.14
C PRO A 178 -6.31 11.98 7.35
N LYS A 179 -6.44 10.66 7.11
CA LYS A 179 -6.38 9.60 8.14
C LYS A 179 -5.10 8.75 8.03
N SER A 180 -4.64 8.46 6.82
CA SER A 180 -3.45 7.61 6.56
C SER A 180 -2.14 8.38 6.50
N GLY A 181 -2.19 9.72 6.41
CA GLY A 181 -1.04 10.60 6.30
C GLY A 181 -0.20 10.62 7.57
N PHE A 182 1.10 10.82 7.42
CA PHE A 182 2.01 10.90 8.56
C PHE A 182 3.18 11.85 8.31
N ALA A 183 3.63 12.48 9.39
CA ALA A 183 4.82 13.31 9.43
C ALA A 183 6.09 12.49 9.11
N PRO A 184 7.18 13.16 8.67
CA PRO A 184 8.44 12.51 8.34
C PRO A 184 8.87 11.44 9.35
N TRP A 185 9.08 10.23 8.85
CA TRP A 185 9.39 9.03 9.62
C TRP A 185 10.85 8.61 9.37
N PRO A 186 11.75 8.72 10.37
CA PRO A 186 13.18 8.39 10.20
C PRO A 186 13.48 6.89 10.07
N SER A 187 14.56 6.58 9.34
CA SER A 187 15.29 5.31 9.42
C SER A 187 16.17 5.26 10.68
N SER A 188 16.51 4.07 11.17
CA SER A 188 17.51 3.86 12.22
C SER A 188 18.89 4.41 11.86
N ASP A 189 19.15 4.53 10.55
CA ASP A 189 20.41 5.03 10.00
C ASP A 189 20.43 6.56 9.88
N ALA A 190 19.30 7.23 10.16
CA ALA A 190 19.24 8.68 10.27
C ALA A 190 20.03 9.15 11.51
N THR A 191 21.35 9.25 11.36
CA THR A 191 22.27 9.79 12.39
C THR A 191 22.53 11.25 12.11
N ASP A 192 22.17 12.12 13.05
CA ASP A 192 22.01 13.54 12.78
C ASP A 192 23.15 14.45 13.26
N PHE A 193 24.23 13.94 13.89
CA PHE A 193 25.21 14.79 14.60
C PHE A 193 24.58 15.98 15.39
N GLY A 194 23.34 15.82 15.90
CA GLY A 194 22.54 16.85 16.58
C GLY A 194 21.63 17.76 15.74
N LYS A 195 21.23 17.43 14.50
CA LYS A 195 20.41 18.33 13.62
C LYS A 195 19.01 17.87 13.18
N GLY A 196 18.52 16.70 13.59
CA GLY A 196 17.18 16.19 13.28
C GLY A 196 16.90 16.08 11.78
N LEU A 197 17.31 14.97 11.14
CA LEU A 197 17.24 14.80 9.68
C LEU A 197 15.81 14.84 9.09
N CYS A 198 14.78 14.60 9.91
CA CYS A 198 13.38 14.61 9.47
C CYS A 198 12.63 15.90 9.81
N THR A 199 13.31 16.88 10.42
CA THR A 199 12.76 18.20 10.76
C THR A 199 13.19 19.22 9.71
N ILE A 200 12.22 19.99 9.18
CA ILE A 200 12.48 21.20 8.38
C ILE A 200 12.55 22.39 9.33
#